data_AF-A0A370D890-F1
#
_entry.id   AF-A0A370D890-F1
#
_cell.length_a   1.000
_cell.length_b   1.000
_cell.length_c   1.000
_cell.angle_alpha   90.00
_cell.angle_beta   90.00
_cell.angle_gamma   90.00
#
_symmetry.space_group_name_H-M   'P 1'
#
loop_
_entity.id
_entity.type
_entity.pdbx_description
1 polymer ?
#
loop_
_entity_poly.entity_id
_entity_poly.type
_entity_poly.pdbx_seq_one_letter_code
_entity_poly.pdbx_strand_id
1 'polypeptide(L)'
;MNVFILNTGRCGSTTFIKACEHITNFSSAHESLSTHVGINRFAYPTRHIEADNRLSWFLGRLDSIYGNDAFYVHLNRDKQKTIDSFSKREEYGIMKAYKEGILLGGKKEQSAIEIAEDYVDTIEFNIELFLKDKTSKMNFSLENAVHDFDMFYKKIAAKGNLQAALNEFTINYNAS
;
A
#
# COMPACT_ATOMS: atom_id res chain seq x y z
N MET A 1 -12.79 -1.47 -13.64
CA MET A 1 -11.56 -0.87 -13.09
C MET A 1 -11.45 -1.25 -11.63
N ASN A 2 -10.42 -2.00 -11.28
CA ASN A 2 -10.02 -2.23 -9.89
C ASN A 2 -9.00 -1.17 -9.48
N VAL A 3 -8.82 -1.00 -8.18
CA VAL A 3 -7.93 -0.01 -7.59
C VAL A 3 -6.96 -0.73 -6.67
N PHE A 4 -5.66 -0.46 -6.84
CA PHE A 4 -4.62 -1.06 -6.00
C PHE A 4 -3.82 0.02 -5.29
N ILE A 5 -3.78 -0.06 -3.96
CA ILE A 5 -3.04 0.85 -3.09
C ILE A 5 -1.68 0.22 -2.79
N LEU A 6 -0.69 0.55 -3.60
CA LEU A 6 0.69 0.06 -3.49
C LEU A 6 1.44 0.89 -2.45
N ASN A 7 2.13 0.21 -1.55
CA ASN A 7 2.84 0.85 -0.46
C ASN A 7 3.91 -0.04 0.19
N THR A 8 4.80 0.59 0.95
CA THR A 8 5.81 -0.04 1.83
C THR A 8 5.21 -0.75 3.05
N GLY A 9 4.03 -0.32 3.49
CA GLY A 9 3.46 -0.59 4.81
C GLY A 9 3.82 0.52 5.79
N ARG A 10 3.08 0.63 6.90
CA ARG A 10 3.28 1.68 7.94
C ARG A 10 3.11 3.13 7.45
N CYS A 11 2.42 3.31 6.32
CA CYS A 11 2.11 4.59 5.69
C CYS A 11 0.59 4.92 5.66
N GLY A 12 -0.20 4.28 6.53
CA GLY A 12 -1.63 4.62 6.69
C GLY A 12 -2.61 3.84 5.80
N SER A 13 -2.20 2.71 5.22
CA SER A 13 -3.07 1.87 4.37
C SER A 13 -4.36 1.41 5.05
N THR A 14 -4.33 1.14 6.36
CA THR A 14 -5.52 0.77 7.13
C THR A 14 -6.52 1.93 7.19
N THR A 15 -6.07 3.14 7.51
CA THR A 15 -6.93 4.35 7.51
C THR A 15 -7.47 4.63 6.12
N PHE A 16 -6.66 4.45 5.08
CA PHE A 16 -7.10 4.59 3.69
C PHE A 16 -8.28 3.66 3.37
N ILE A 17 -8.19 2.38 3.76
CA ILE A 17 -9.28 1.42 3.55
C ILE A 17 -10.50 1.76 4.40
N LYS A 18 -10.32 2.22 5.64
CA LYS A 18 -11.43 2.73 6.47
C LYS A 18 -12.17 3.88 5.80
N ALA A 19 -11.46 4.82 5.18
CA ALA A 19 -12.08 5.88 4.37
C ALA A 19 -12.84 5.31 3.17
N CYS A 20 -12.33 4.25 2.53
CA CYS A 20 -13.00 3.58 1.41
C CYS A 20 -14.28 2.82 1.81
N GLU A 21 -14.46 2.44 3.08
CA GLU A 21 -15.70 1.78 3.55
C GLU A 21 -16.94 2.69 3.39
N HIS A 22 -16.74 4.01 3.26
CA HIS A 22 -17.80 4.98 2.98
C HIS A 22 -18.14 5.12 1.48
N ILE A 23 -17.45 4.40 0.61
CA ILE A 23 -17.70 4.32 -0.84
C ILE A 23 -18.70 3.19 -1.12
N THR A 24 -19.74 3.47 -1.90
CA THR A 24 -20.86 2.53 -2.12
C THR A 24 -20.82 1.81 -3.46
N ASN A 25 -20.03 2.29 -4.42
CA ASN A 25 -19.92 1.68 -5.76
C ASN A 25 -18.63 0.88 -5.98
N PHE A 26 -17.79 0.77 -4.94
CA PHE A 26 -16.62 -0.10 -4.88
C PHE A 26 -16.70 -0.92 -3.60
N SER A 27 -16.23 -2.16 -3.65
CA SER A 27 -15.84 -2.87 -2.43
C SER A 27 -14.43 -2.48 -2.03
N SER A 28 -14.07 -2.57 -0.74
CA SER A 28 -12.72 -2.28 -0.28
C SER A 28 -12.27 -3.26 0.78
N ALA A 29 -10.99 -3.64 0.77
CA ALA A 29 -10.40 -4.49 1.80
C ALA A 29 -8.91 -4.23 1.99
N HIS A 30 -8.39 -4.71 3.14
CA HIS A 30 -6.98 -4.66 3.50
C HIS A 30 -6.45 -6.09 3.56
N GLU A 31 -5.49 -6.42 2.69
CA GLU A 31 -4.80 -7.72 2.63
C GLU A 31 -5.73 -8.95 2.44
N SER A 32 -6.83 -8.78 1.71
CA SER A 32 -7.94 -9.75 1.63
C SER A 32 -7.55 -11.09 1.00
N LEU A 33 -6.64 -11.06 0.02
CA LEU A 33 -6.15 -12.25 -0.68
C LEU A 33 -4.69 -12.58 -0.34
N SER A 34 -4.14 -11.99 0.72
CA SER A 34 -2.70 -12.06 1.07
C SER A 34 -2.14 -13.47 1.22
N THR A 35 -2.94 -14.42 1.71
CA THR A 35 -2.57 -15.82 1.94
C THR A 35 -2.87 -16.73 0.75
N HIS A 36 -3.54 -16.24 -0.29
CA HIS A 36 -3.89 -17.05 -1.46
C HIS A 36 -2.68 -17.19 -2.40
N VAL A 37 -2.67 -18.28 -3.17
CA VAL A 37 -1.60 -18.59 -4.14
C VAL A 37 -2.17 -18.78 -5.54
N GLY A 38 -1.29 -18.82 -6.55
CA GLY A 38 -1.70 -18.98 -7.94
C GLY A 38 -2.64 -17.85 -8.40
N ILE A 39 -3.60 -18.16 -9.27
CA ILE A 39 -4.54 -17.17 -9.80
C ILE A 39 -5.43 -16.55 -8.70
N ASN A 40 -5.71 -17.31 -7.64
CA ASN A 40 -6.56 -16.86 -6.54
C ASN A 40 -5.93 -15.70 -5.73
N ARG A 41 -4.60 -15.51 -5.81
CA ARG A 41 -3.92 -14.34 -5.22
C ARG A 41 -4.40 -13.01 -5.81
N PHE A 42 -4.93 -13.05 -7.03
CA PHE A 42 -5.34 -11.87 -7.80
C PHE A 42 -6.82 -11.95 -8.20
N ALA A 43 -7.61 -12.83 -7.58
CA ALA A 43 -9.02 -13.01 -7.92
C ALA A 43 -9.90 -11.94 -7.23
N TYR A 44 -9.52 -10.66 -7.35
CA TYR A 44 -10.27 -9.56 -6.74
C TYR A 44 -11.60 -9.34 -7.48
N PRO A 45 -12.71 -9.05 -6.77
CA PRO A 45 -13.98 -8.70 -7.39
C PRO A 45 -13.83 -7.50 -8.34
N THR A 46 -14.78 -7.36 -9.27
CA THR A 46 -14.85 -6.15 -10.11
C THR A 46 -15.22 -4.94 -9.24
N ARG A 47 -14.57 -3.80 -9.51
CA ARG A 47 -14.71 -2.55 -8.72
C ARG A 47 -14.33 -2.80 -7.26
N HIS A 48 -13.13 -3.31 -7.07
CA HIS A 48 -12.54 -3.53 -5.76
C HIS A 48 -11.35 -2.59 -5.53
N ILE A 49 -11.24 -2.06 -4.31
CA ILE A 49 -10.11 -1.28 -3.80
C ILE A 49 -9.36 -2.16 -2.81
N GLU A 50 -8.17 -2.61 -3.18
CA GLU A 50 -7.31 -3.41 -2.30
C GLU A 50 -6.11 -2.58 -1.84
N ALA A 51 -5.89 -2.54 -0.53
CA ALA A 51 -4.60 -2.16 0.02
C ALA A 51 -3.90 -3.39 0.58
N ASP A 52 -2.75 -3.73 0.01
CA ASP A 52 -1.92 -4.85 0.44
C ASP A 52 -0.47 -4.52 0.11
N ASN A 53 0.33 -4.27 1.15
CA ASN A 53 1.74 -3.91 0.99
C ASN A 53 2.57 -5.04 0.36
N ARG A 54 2.08 -6.29 0.38
CA ARG A 54 2.78 -7.42 -0.23
C ARG A 54 2.61 -7.47 -1.74
N LEU A 55 1.63 -6.76 -2.32
CA LEU A 55 1.50 -6.68 -3.78
C LEU A 55 2.76 -6.06 -4.43
N SER A 56 3.50 -5.24 -3.69
CA SER A 56 4.79 -4.69 -4.11
C SER A 56 5.86 -5.75 -4.40
N TRP A 57 5.70 -6.98 -3.87
CA TRP A 57 6.54 -8.14 -4.20
C TRP A 57 6.04 -8.95 -5.39
N PHE A 58 4.83 -8.66 -5.89
CA PHE A 58 4.18 -9.41 -6.97
C PHE A 58 3.81 -8.54 -8.17
N LEU A 59 4.48 -7.41 -8.36
CA LEU A 59 4.13 -6.40 -9.38
C LEU A 59 4.11 -6.97 -10.80
N GLY A 60 5.01 -7.89 -11.16
CA GLY A 60 4.96 -8.53 -12.49
C GLY A 60 3.71 -9.39 -12.72
N ARG A 61 3.20 -10.06 -11.68
CA ARG A 61 1.96 -10.84 -11.77
C ARG A 61 0.73 -9.94 -11.74
N LEU A 62 0.79 -8.85 -10.96
CA LEU A 62 -0.24 -7.82 -10.95
C LEU A 62 -0.36 -7.15 -12.33
N ASP A 63 0.78 -6.83 -12.96
CA ASP A 63 0.85 -6.27 -14.32
C ASP A 63 0.23 -7.21 -15.35
N SER A 64 0.60 -8.49 -15.31
CA SER A 64 0.10 -9.50 -16.25
C SER A 64 -1.42 -9.69 -16.20
N ILE A 65 -2.07 -9.37 -15.08
CA ILE A 65 -3.51 -9.59 -14.88
C ILE A 65 -4.30 -8.30 -15.06
N TYR A 66 -3.79 -7.18 -14.55
CA TYR A 66 -4.52 -5.90 -14.50
C TYR A 66 -3.93 -4.80 -15.35
N GLY A 67 -2.63 -4.85 -15.69
CA GLY A 67 -1.97 -3.95 -16.64
C GLY A 67 -2.40 -2.48 -16.55
N ASN A 68 -2.98 -1.95 -17.62
CA ASN A 68 -3.53 -0.58 -17.67
C ASN A 68 -5.05 -0.51 -17.41
N ASP A 69 -5.69 -1.64 -17.07
CA ASP A 69 -7.13 -1.73 -16.82
C ASP A 69 -7.53 -1.44 -15.36
N ALA A 70 -6.51 -1.21 -14.50
CA ALA A 70 -6.66 -0.80 -13.12
C ALA A 70 -6.16 0.63 -12.86
N PHE A 71 -6.55 1.17 -11.72
CA PHE A 71 -6.06 2.44 -11.21
C PHE A 71 -5.11 2.17 -10.04
N TYR A 72 -3.93 2.76 -10.08
CA TYR A 72 -2.90 2.51 -9.08
C TYR A 72 -2.67 3.74 -8.21
N VAL A 73 -2.65 3.54 -6.90
CA VAL A 73 -2.27 4.57 -5.93
C VAL A 73 -0.95 4.17 -5.31
N HIS A 74 0.05 5.04 -5.41
CA HIS A 74 1.26 4.93 -4.60
C HIS A 74 1.04 5.69 -3.30
N LEU A 75 0.74 4.95 -2.24
CA LEU A 75 0.52 5.51 -0.90
C LEU A 75 1.85 5.57 -0.16
N ASN A 76 2.30 6.79 0.10
CA ASN A 76 3.52 7.08 0.84
C ASN A 76 3.24 7.89 2.11
N ARG A 77 4.26 7.92 2.95
CA ARG A 77 4.39 8.72 4.18
C ARG A 77 5.83 9.23 4.19
N ASP A 78 6.12 10.24 5.00
CA ASP A 78 7.49 10.62 5.34
C ASP A 78 8.41 9.38 5.51
N LYS A 79 9.47 9.34 4.69
CA LYS A 79 10.37 8.18 4.58
C LYS A 79 10.99 7.87 5.94
N GLN A 80 11.50 8.88 6.64
CA GLN A 80 12.17 8.68 7.93
C GLN A 80 11.20 8.14 8.99
N LYS A 81 9.99 8.69 9.08
CA LYS A 81 8.95 8.16 10.00
C LYS A 81 8.57 6.71 9.67
N THR A 82 8.64 6.32 8.40
CA THR A 82 8.36 4.95 7.96
C THR A 82 9.51 4.00 8.35
N ILE A 83 10.76 4.42 8.12
CA ILE A 83 11.97 3.70 8.56
C ILE A 83 11.97 3.53 10.07
N ASP A 84 11.76 4.60 10.83
CA ASP A 84 11.71 4.56 12.30
C ASP A 84 10.57 3.66 12.81
N SER A 85 9.48 3.57 12.05
CA SER A 85 8.41 2.62 12.34
C SER A 85 8.92 1.19 12.14
N PHE A 86 9.51 0.86 10.99
CA PHE A 86 9.96 -0.50 10.67
C PHE A 86 11.17 -0.96 11.49
N SER A 87 12.19 -0.12 11.62
CA SER A 87 12.81 0.23 12.90
C SER A 87 12.65 -0.74 14.06
N LYS A 88 11.54 -0.51 14.75
CA LYS A 88 11.12 -1.14 16.01
C LYS A 88 10.57 -2.56 15.81
N ARG A 89 10.69 -3.12 14.61
CA ARG A 89 9.97 -4.32 14.15
C ARG A 89 10.84 -5.39 13.52
N GLU A 90 12.15 -5.26 13.68
CA GLU A 90 13.15 -6.15 13.08
C GLU A 90 12.84 -7.64 13.29
N GLU A 91 12.36 -8.00 14.49
CA GLU A 91 12.14 -9.39 14.89
C GLU A 91 10.74 -9.94 14.56
N TYR A 92 9.92 -9.23 13.78
CA TYR A 92 8.59 -9.71 13.42
C TYR A 92 8.11 -9.34 12.02
N GLY A 93 7.09 -10.06 11.57
CA GLY A 93 6.35 -9.75 10.35
C GLY A 93 7.24 -9.66 9.11
N ILE A 94 6.96 -8.66 8.27
CA ILE A 94 7.67 -8.48 7.00
C ILE A 94 9.14 -8.12 7.19
N MET A 95 9.52 -7.42 8.27
CA MET A 95 10.92 -7.06 8.51
C MET A 95 11.77 -8.28 8.83
N LYS A 96 11.27 -9.18 9.68
CA LYS A 96 11.95 -10.45 9.93
C LYS A 96 12.07 -11.28 8.65
N ALA A 97 10.97 -11.39 7.89
CA ALA A 97 10.98 -12.13 6.62
C ALA A 97 11.96 -11.53 5.60
N TYR A 98 12.07 -10.19 5.57
CA TYR A 98 13.03 -9.49 4.72
C TYR A 98 14.46 -9.76 5.17
N LYS A 99 14.78 -9.55 6.46
CA LYS A 99 16.10 -9.80 7.04
C LYS A 99 16.56 -11.23 6.85
N GLU A 100 15.76 -12.20 7.28
CA GLU A 100 16.15 -13.60 7.30
C GLU A 100 15.99 -14.29 5.94
N GLY A 101 14.92 -13.95 5.21
CA GLY A 101 14.56 -14.62 3.97
C GLY A 101 15.16 -13.96 2.73
N ILE A 102 15.05 -12.64 2.60
CA ILE A 102 15.50 -11.92 1.40
C ILE A 102 16.99 -11.56 1.51
N LEU A 103 17.42 -11.02 2.65
CA LEU A 103 18.82 -10.67 2.92
C LEU A 103 19.64 -11.82 3.50
N LEU A 104 19.06 -13.04 3.57
CA LEU A 104 19.73 -14.26 4.05
C LEU A 104 20.39 -14.12 5.43
N GLY A 105 19.72 -13.42 6.34
CA GLY A 105 20.18 -13.16 7.71
C GLY A 105 20.94 -11.85 7.89
N GLY A 106 21.24 -11.13 6.80
CA GLY A 106 22.01 -9.89 6.85
C GLY A 106 23.44 -10.08 7.35
N LYS A 107 24.18 -8.98 7.47
CA LYS A 107 25.48 -8.93 8.15
C LYS A 107 25.26 -8.53 9.61
N LYS A 108 26.09 -9.07 10.51
CA LYS A 108 25.96 -8.84 11.96
C LYS A 108 26.07 -7.37 12.37
N GLU A 109 26.76 -6.57 11.56
CA GLU A 109 27.03 -5.16 11.81
C GLU A 109 25.88 -4.25 11.39
N GLN A 110 24.91 -4.75 10.61
CA GLN A 110 23.79 -3.96 10.13
C GLN A 110 22.80 -3.71 11.26
N SER A 111 22.46 -2.44 11.47
CA SER A 111 21.44 -2.00 12.40
C SER A 111 20.03 -2.23 11.85
N ALA A 112 19.04 -2.29 12.74
CA ALA A 112 17.63 -2.34 12.37
C ALA A 112 17.19 -1.19 11.47
N ILE A 113 17.81 0.00 11.62
CA ILE A 113 17.53 1.18 10.78
C ILE A 113 18.02 0.96 9.36
N GLU A 114 19.25 0.45 9.18
CA GLU A 114 19.81 0.17 7.85
C GLU A 114 18.98 -0.89 7.12
N ILE A 115 18.55 -1.94 7.83
CA ILE A 115 17.69 -2.99 7.25
C ILE A 115 16.30 -2.42 6.88
N ALA A 116 15.75 -1.55 7.72
CA ALA A 116 14.46 -0.90 7.45
C ALA A 116 14.54 0.09 6.29
N GLU A 117 15.62 0.86 6.17
CA GLU A 117 15.86 1.75 5.04
C GLU A 117 15.97 0.97 3.74
N ASP A 118 16.78 -0.09 3.71
CA ASP A 118 16.95 -0.96 2.55
C ASP A 118 15.61 -1.62 2.10
N TYR A 119 14.81 -2.06 3.06
CA TYR A 119 13.45 -2.55 2.79
C TYR A 119 12.55 -1.47 2.17
N VAL A 120 12.52 -0.27 2.78
CA VAL A 120 11.68 0.84 2.31
C VAL A 120 12.08 1.23 0.89
N ASP A 121 13.38 1.41 0.65
CA ASP A 121 13.89 1.77 -0.68
C ASP A 121 13.60 0.70 -1.72
N THR A 122 13.80 -0.57 -1.37
CA THR A 122 13.47 -1.69 -2.28
C THR A 122 12.01 -1.64 -2.72
N ILE A 123 11.08 -1.42 -1.80
CA ILE A 123 9.66 -1.37 -2.14
C ILE A 123 9.31 -0.10 -2.93
N GLU A 124 9.80 1.07 -2.51
CA GLU A 124 9.55 2.33 -3.21
C GLU A 124 10.05 2.25 -4.66
N PHE A 125 11.30 1.79 -4.88
CA PHE A 125 11.84 1.63 -6.24
C PHE A 125 11.08 0.60 -7.07
N ASN A 126 10.63 -0.51 -6.48
CA ASN A 126 9.80 -1.49 -7.17
C ASN A 126 8.47 -0.88 -7.65
N ILE A 127 7.80 -0.12 -6.77
CA ILE A 127 6.54 0.55 -7.09
C ILE A 127 6.76 1.61 -8.17
N GLU A 128 7.76 2.48 -8.02
CA GLU A 128 8.08 3.52 -9.01
C GLU A 128 8.36 2.92 -10.39
N LEU A 129 9.18 1.87 -10.45
CA LEU A 129 9.51 1.18 -11.68
C LEU A 129 8.28 0.57 -12.35
N PHE A 130 7.41 -0.09 -11.58
CA PHE A 130 6.16 -0.67 -12.07
C PHE A 130 5.19 0.39 -12.57
N LEU A 131 5.09 1.52 -11.87
CA LEU A 131 4.17 2.58 -12.21
C LEU A 131 4.62 3.42 -13.40
N LYS A 132 5.91 3.44 -13.75
CA LYS A 132 6.48 4.39 -14.73
C LYS A 132 5.66 4.56 -16.01
N ASP A 133 5.09 3.48 -16.54
CA ASP A 133 4.34 3.42 -17.80
C ASP A 133 2.83 3.23 -17.65
N LYS A 134 2.32 3.20 -16.41
CA LYS A 134 0.88 3.08 -16.15
C LYS A 134 0.14 4.36 -16.49
N THR A 135 -0.94 4.22 -17.24
CA THR A 135 -1.76 5.37 -17.68
C THR A 135 -2.64 5.93 -16.57
N SER A 136 -3.10 5.05 -15.67
CA SER A 136 -4.04 5.36 -14.60
C SER A 136 -3.38 5.20 -13.23
N LYS A 137 -2.72 6.27 -12.77
CA LYS A 137 -2.02 6.28 -11.48
C LYS A 137 -2.13 7.62 -10.75
N MET A 138 -1.89 7.59 -9.45
CA MET A 138 -1.64 8.79 -8.65
C MET A 138 -0.72 8.51 -7.48
N ASN A 139 -0.03 9.56 -7.03
CA ASN A 139 0.64 9.56 -5.74
C ASN A 139 -0.36 10.00 -4.67
N PHE A 140 -0.21 9.46 -3.47
CA PHE A 140 -0.96 9.84 -2.29
C PHE A 140 0.01 9.95 -1.12
N SER A 141 0.08 11.13 -0.49
CA SER A 141 0.87 11.34 0.71
C SER A 141 -0.03 11.37 1.94
N LEU A 142 0.34 10.59 2.96
CA LEU A 142 -0.38 10.56 4.23
C LEU A 142 -0.42 11.95 4.91
N GLU A 143 0.61 12.75 4.73
CA GLU A 143 0.69 14.13 5.23
C GLU A 143 -0.35 15.06 4.59
N ASN A 144 -0.80 14.73 3.37
CA ASN A 144 -1.83 15.46 2.62
C ASN A 144 -3.12 14.66 2.46
N ALA A 145 -3.37 13.67 3.31
CA ALA A 145 -4.36 12.62 3.07
C ALA A 145 -5.78 13.14 2.77
N VAL A 146 -6.24 14.20 3.43
CA VAL A 146 -7.57 14.78 3.18
C VAL A 146 -7.68 15.29 1.74
N HIS A 147 -6.68 16.04 1.27
CA HIS A 147 -6.64 16.57 -0.08
C HIS A 147 -6.49 15.44 -1.12
N ASP A 148 -5.53 14.53 -0.89
CA ASP A 148 -5.24 13.46 -1.83
C ASP A 148 -6.38 12.45 -1.92
N PHE A 149 -7.12 12.22 -0.83
CA PHE A 149 -8.29 11.35 -0.84
C PHE A 149 -9.48 11.97 -1.60
N ASP A 150 -9.71 13.27 -1.49
CA ASP A 150 -10.71 13.95 -2.31
C ASP A 150 -10.39 13.83 -3.81
N MET A 151 -9.13 13.99 -4.19
CA MET A 151 -8.69 13.77 -5.58
C MET A 151 -8.87 12.31 -6.01
N PHE A 152 -8.46 11.36 -5.17
CA PHE A 152 -8.63 9.92 -5.41
C PHE A 152 -10.11 9.58 -5.66
N TYR A 153 -10.99 10.02 -4.76
CA TYR A 153 -12.43 9.79 -4.81
C TYR A 153 -13.02 10.25 -6.15
N LYS A 154 -12.63 11.44 -6.62
CA LYS A 154 -13.05 11.98 -7.92
C LYS A 154 -12.48 11.18 -9.08
N LYS A 155 -11.19 10.84 -9.06
CA LYS A 155 -10.50 10.11 -10.15
C LYS A 155 -11.10 8.72 -10.40
N ILE A 156 -11.53 8.02 -9.36
CA ILE A 156 -12.18 6.70 -9.51
C ILE A 156 -13.70 6.78 -9.69
N ALA A 157 -14.26 7.99 -9.77
CA ALA A 157 -15.70 8.25 -9.79
C ALA A 157 -16.45 7.52 -8.65
N ALA A 158 -15.89 7.61 -7.43
CA ALA A 158 -16.50 7.05 -6.25
C ALA A 158 -17.84 7.75 -5.93
N LYS A 159 -18.73 7.00 -5.27
CA LYS A 159 -20.03 7.45 -4.77
C LYS A 159 -20.13 7.03 -3.31
N GLY A 160 -20.94 7.74 -2.53
CA GLY A 160 -21.08 7.51 -1.09
C GLY A 160 -20.86 8.78 -0.28
N ASN A 161 -20.45 8.63 0.98
CA ASN A 161 -20.30 9.75 1.90
C ASN A 161 -18.85 10.23 1.94
N LEU A 162 -18.49 11.14 1.03
CA LEU A 162 -17.13 11.72 0.97
C LEU A 162 -16.73 12.38 2.30
N GLN A 163 -17.63 13.11 2.95
CA GLN A 163 -17.29 13.81 4.19
C GLN A 163 -16.93 12.82 5.31
N ALA A 164 -17.69 11.72 5.45
CA ALA A 164 -17.36 10.67 6.40
C ALA A 164 -16.01 10.02 6.07
N ALA A 165 -15.74 9.75 4.79
CA ALA A 165 -14.45 9.21 4.34
C ALA A 165 -13.27 10.13 4.70
N LEU A 166 -13.40 11.44 4.49
CA LEU A 166 -12.36 12.41 4.83
C LEU A 166 -12.13 12.49 6.34
N ASN A 167 -13.19 12.32 7.14
CA ASN A 167 -13.08 12.35 8.60
C ASN A 167 -12.25 11.18 9.15
N GLU A 168 -12.15 10.05 8.46
CA GLU A 168 -11.31 8.91 8.90
C GLU A 168 -9.83 9.30 9.04
N PHE A 169 -9.35 10.25 8.24
CA PHE A 169 -7.97 10.76 8.32
C PHE A 169 -7.74 11.76 9.46
N THR A 170 -8.81 12.23 10.11
CA THR A 170 -8.72 13.08 11.32
C THR A 170 -8.69 12.24 12.61
N ILE A 171 -9.01 10.95 12.49
CA ILE A 171 -9.03 10.01 13.61
C ILE A 171 -7.67 9.32 13.67
N ASN A 172 -6.99 9.41 14.81
CA ASN A 172 -5.71 8.72 15.03
C ASN A 172 -5.94 7.22 15.22
N TYR A 173 -6.02 6.47 14.13
CA TYR A 173 -6.00 5.01 14.18
C TYR A 173 -4.57 4.50 14.43
N ASN A 174 -4.35 3.88 15.58
CA ASN A 174 -3.10 3.23 16.00
C ASN A 174 -1.85 4.14 16.02
N ALA A 175 -1.79 5.05 16.99
CA ALA A 175 -0.53 5.66 17.40
C ALA A 175 0.35 4.59 18.08
N SER A 176 1.34 4.05 17.36
CA SER A 176 2.34 3.10 17.90
C SER A 176 3.73 3.38 17.33
#